data_AF-A0A8H9FST7-F1
#
_entry.id   AF-A0A8H9FST7-F1
#
_cell.length_a   1.000
_cell.length_b   1.000
_cell.length_c   1.000
_cell.angle_alpha   90.00
_cell.angle_beta   90.00
_cell.angle_gamma   90.00
#
_symmetry.space_group_name_H-M   'P 1'
#
loop_
_entity.id
_entity.type
_entity.pdbx_description
1 polymer ?
#
loop_
_entity_poly.entity_id
_entity_poly.type
_entity_poly.pdbx_seq_one_letter_code
_entity_poly.pdbx_strand_id
1 'polypeptide(L)'
;MAVETVTDVDDLTDEVRRLLAERGPRAGSVTVVAVDGPSGSGKTTLAGRLGDDLDALVLHVDDMHQGWTGVLETVHLARASLVSAWAAGEPASHPTWDWDEDVAGPSRAVPGADLVVLEGVGAFAIAGDAASARVWVEAPDDERHVRAVARDGEVFERHWDEWADQERRLWAVSPGRSDADVAVDTADGPAGSAADVGGQTGNAADGSVAPQPPPLWLVVLGVVAVSLSMRTLMTSLPPLLPRIREDLGLSSVWLGVLTTLPVLCMGLLAPASARLGLRLGVARCISLAMVAISVGNLARTFSHEVPALYVGTLCAGAGIALAGTLLPGMVKASFPPGRAGLATGLQMFAMMGGAAVAAAVSVPLARTLGDWDLALGFWGLVAVVGLVLWLPVDRAVHHGGDRDQHPPDSSHRLPWRSPTAWCVAGFLAVQSWQFYSSLAWLSPTYVGHGWEAQDAGLLLSVFTGAQFVSGLVGPAVTDRVGDWRVPLVAAAVFGLVGQTGVWAAPDAAPWVWAVLLGVAQGASFAIGLVLLVRYAVSPAAAARFTAMAFLVSYTVASMGPTTMGAVRDLSGDYSSIWLVLALLMLAQLGLALLLRPGRPPVR
;
A
#
# COMPACT_ATOMS: atom_id res chain seq x y z
N MET A 1 -29.61 30.80 8.66
CA MET A 1 -31.07 30.80 8.86
C MET A 1 -31.39 29.50 9.59
N ALA A 2 -32.23 29.53 10.63
CA ALA A 2 -32.59 28.31 11.34
C ALA A 2 -33.40 27.40 10.41
N VAL A 3 -33.01 26.13 10.30
CA VAL A 3 -33.78 25.11 9.57
C VAL A 3 -35.11 24.95 10.29
N GLU A 4 -36.23 25.04 9.56
CA GLU A 4 -37.56 24.89 10.14
C GLU A 4 -37.78 23.39 10.42
N THR A 5 -37.88 23.04 11.70
CA THR A 5 -38.15 21.66 12.11
C THR A 5 -39.63 21.40 11.94
N VAL A 6 -39.99 20.53 11.00
CA VAL A 6 -41.39 20.13 10.76
C VAL A 6 -41.61 18.80 11.45
N THR A 7 -42.60 18.75 12.36
CA THR A 7 -42.92 17.55 13.17
C THR A 7 -44.04 16.69 12.58
N ASP A 8 -44.78 17.17 11.58
CA ASP A 8 -45.87 16.42 10.93
C ASP A 8 -45.51 16.06 9.47
N VAL A 9 -45.83 14.84 9.05
CA VAL A 9 -45.48 14.30 7.72
C VAL A 9 -46.36 14.91 6.63
N ASP A 10 -47.62 15.23 6.92
CA ASP A 10 -48.51 15.86 5.93
C ASP A 10 -48.05 17.30 5.60
N ASP A 11 -47.59 18.03 6.62
CA ASP A 11 -46.97 19.35 6.44
C ASP A 11 -45.67 19.29 5.63
N LEU A 12 -44.90 18.20 5.77
CA LEU A 12 -43.68 17.98 4.99
C LEU A 12 -43.98 17.84 3.50
N THR A 13 -44.98 17.04 3.13
CA THR A 13 -45.33 16.81 1.71
C THR A 13 -45.74 18.12 1.05
N ASP A 14 -46.55 18.94 1.71
CA ASP A 14 -46.98 20.23 1.17
C ASP A 14 -45.84 21.24 1.06
N GLU A 15 -44.91 21.26 2.02
CA GLU A 15 -43.73 22.10 1.95
C GLU A 15 -42.77 21.66 0.83
N VAL A 16 -42.58 20.35 0.63
CA VAL A 16 -41.82 19.83 -0.51
C VAL A 16 -42.49 20.23 -1.82
N ARG A 17 -43.82 20.11 -1.96
CA ARG A 17 -44.55 20.57 -3.16
C ARG A 17 -44.32 22.06 -3.43
N ARG A 18 -44.33 22.89 -2.39
CA ARG A 18 -44.03 24.33 -2.51
C ARG A 18 -42.63 24.56 -3.06
N LEU A 19 -41.62 23.91 -2.49
CA LEU A 19 -40.22 24.01 -2.94
C LEU A 19 -40.03 23.55 -4.39
N LEU A 20 -40.69 22.45 -4.79
CA LEU A 20 -40.64 21.94 -6.15
C LEU A 20 -41.28 22.91 -7.15
N ALA A 21 -42.43 23.52 -6.78
CA ALA A 21 -43.09 24.52 -7.62
C ALA A 21 -42.23 25.79 -7.80
N GLU A 22 -41.47 26.19 -6.78
CA GLU A 22 -40.58 27.36 -6.83
C GLU A 22 -39.30 27.11 -7.64
N ARG A 23 -38.74 25.90 -7.54
CA ARG A 23 -37.38 25.62 -8.01
C ARG A 23 -37.32 24.84 -9.32
N GLY A 24 -38.35 24.06 -9.63
CA GLY A 24 -38.43 23.23 -10.84
C GLY A 24 -37.28 22.21 -10.97
N PRO A 25 -37.13 21.59 -12.15
CA PRO A 25 -36.06 20.62 -12.40
C PRO A 25 -34.69 21.28 -12.45
N ARG A 26 -33.70 20.64 -11.81
CA ARG A 26 -32.30 21.11 -11.75
C ARG A 26 -31.28 20.09 -12.28
N ALA A 27 -31.74 18.88 -12.63
CA ALA A 27 -30.92 17.84 -13.25
C ALA A 27 -31.45 17.54 -14.67
N GLY A 28 -31.32 18.51 -15.58
CA GLY A 28 -31.92 18.42 -16.91
C GLY A 28 -33.44 18.57 -16.84
N SER A 29 -34.20 17.59 -17.33
CA SER A 29 -35.66 17.55 -17.17
C SER A 29 -36.12 16.91 -15.85
N VAL A 30 -35.19 16.33 -15.07
CA VAL A 30 -35.51 15.61 -13.84
C VAL A 30 -35.48 16.55 -12.64
N THR A 31 -36.52 16.45 -11.81
CA THR A 31 -36.62 17.11 -10.51
C THR A 31 -36.20 16.13 -9.41
N VAL A 32 -35.28 16.53 -8.53
CA VAL A 32 -34.71 15.65 -7.50
C VAL A 32 -35.03 16.17 -6.11
N VAL A 33 -35.66 15.33 -5.29
CA VAL A 33 -35.81 15.53 -3.84
C VAL A 33 -34.77 14.65 -3.14
N ALA A 34 -33.87 15.25 -2.37
CA ALA A 34 -32.87 14.50 -1.61
C ALA A 34 -33.34 14.34 -0.16
N VAL A 35 -33.36 13.11 0.35
CA VAL A 35 -33.72 12.78 1.74
C VAL A 35 -32.52 12.14 2.42
N ASP A 36 -31.83 12.89 3.28
CA ASP A 36 -30.58 12.46 3.92
C ASP A 36 -30.70 12.46 5.44
N GLY A 37 -29.71 11.89 6.11
CA GLY A 37 -29.69 11.73 7.56
C GLY A 37 -29.08 10.40 7.97
N PRO A 38 -28.87 10.18 9.27
CA PRO A 38 -28.01 9.11 9.74
C PRO A 38 -28.77 7.78 9.85
N SER A 39 -28.10 6.63 9.69
CA SER A 39 -28.75 5.30 9.65
C SER A 39 -29.67 5.05 10.83
N GLY A 40 -30.80 4.38 10.59
CA GLY A 40 -31.84 4.16 11.62
C GLY A 40 -32.78 5.35 11.90
N SER A 41 -32.59 6.52 11.27
CA SER A 41 -33.46 7.70 11.49
C SER A 41 -34.84 7.65 10.85
N GLY A 42 -35.22 6.59 10.12
CA GLY A 42 -36.55 6.48 9.50
C GLY A 42 -36.69 7.06 8.08
N LYS A 43 -35.58 7.53 7.46
CA LYS A 43 -35.53 8.05 6.07
C LYS A 43 -36.28 7.21 5.06
N THR A 44 -36.04 5.90 5.02
CA THR A 44 -36.62 4.99 4.02
C THR A 44 -38.15 4.99 4.09
N THR A 45 -38.70 4.96 5.31
CA THR A 45 -40.15 5.01 5.53
C THR A 45 -40.74 6.35 5.10
N LEU A 46 -40.05 7.45 5.41
CA LEU A 46 -40.48 8.80 5.03
C LEU A 46 -40.42 9.00 3.51
N ALA A 47 -39.33 8.57 2.87
CA ALA A 47 -39.14 8.66 1.43
C ALA A 47 -40.15 7.82 0.66
N GLY A 48 -40.54 6.64 1.17
CA GLY A 48 -41.61 5.84 0.58
C GLY A 48 -42.94 6.58 0.55
N ARG A 49 -43.34 7.19 1.68
CA ARG A 49 -44.58 8.02 1.74
C ARG A 49 -44.50 9.23 0.82
N LEU A 50 -43.37 9.92 0.81
CA LEU A 50 -43.16 11.07 -0.06
C LEU A 50 -43.20 10.67 -1.55
N GLY A 51 -42.69 9.47 -1.87
CA GLY A 51 -42.81 8.86 -3.19
C GLY A 51 -44.26 8.63 -3.59
N ASP A 52 -45.06 8.01 -2.72
CA ASP A 52 -46.47 7.73 -2.96
C ASP A 52 -47.29 9.04 -3.12
N ASP A 53 -47.05 10.04 -2.26
CA ASP A 53 -47.81 11.29 -2.24
C ASP A 53 -47.46 12.25 -3.39
N LEU A 54 -46.25 12.14 -3.94
CA LEU A 54 -45.75 12.96 -5.05
C LEU A 54 -45.77 12.22 -6.39
N ASP A 55 -46.14 10.95 -6.42
CA ASP A 55 -46.01 10.06 -7.60
C ASP A 55 -44.58 10.06 -8.16
N ALA A 56 -43.60 9.95 -7.26
CA ALA A 56 -42.18 10.05 -7.56
C ALA A 56 -41.47 8.69 -7.54
N LEU A 57 -40.44 8.54 -8.39
CA LEU A 57 -39.56 7.37 -8.32
C LEU A 57 -38.65 7.47 -7.10
N VAL A 58 -38.73 6.50 -6.20
CA VAL A 58 -37.89 6.41 -4.98
C VAL A 58 -36.64 5.58 -5.28
N LEU A 59 -35.46 6.11 -4.97
CA LEU A 59 -34.16 5.47 -5.17
C LEU A 59 -33.38 5.41 -3.86
N HIS A 60 -33.12 4.18 -3.41
CA HIS A 60 -32.33 3.89 -2.22
C HIS A 60 -30.82 4.00 -2.53
N VAL A 61 -30.13 4.98 -1.94
CA VAL A 61 -28.65 5.06 -1.99
C VAL A 61 -28.01 3.82 -1.36
N ASP A 62 -28.71 3.18 -0.40
CA ASP A 62 -28.34 1.91 0.23
C ASP A 62 -28.13 0.77 -0.80
N ASP A 63 -28.82 0.80 -1.95
CA ASP A 63 -28.64 -0.16 -3.05
C ASP A 63 -27.35 0.11 -3.86
N MET A 64 -26.71 1.26 -3.63
CA MET A 64 -25.56 1.77 -4.39
C MET A 64 -24.27 1.72 -3.58
N HIS A 65 -24.35 1.57 -2.25
CA HIS A 65 -23.16 1.60 -1.40
C HIS A 65 -22.17 0.51 -1.78
N GLN A 66 -20.91 0.90 -2.00
CA GLN A 66 -19.84 -0.02 -2.39
C GLN A 66 -19.24 -0.70 -1.16
N GLY A 67 -20.07 -1.51 -0.48
CA GLY A 67 -19.73 -2.23 0.74
C GLY A 67 -19.66 -1.36 2.00
N TRP A 68 -19.20 -1.97 3.09
CA TRP A 68 -19.23 -1.38 4.43
C TRP A 68 -18.34 -0.14 4.62
N THR A 69 -17.35 0.11 3.75
CA THR A 69 -16.42 1.26 3.83
C THR A 69 -16.54 2.24 2.66
N GLY A 70 -17.55 2.04 1.80
CA GLY A 70 -17.66 2.67 0.50
C GLY A 70 -18.48 3.96 0.43
N VAL A 71 -18.90 4.56 1.56
CA VAL A 71 -19.86 5.69 1.55
C VAL A 71 -19.41 6.87 0.66
N LEU A 72 -18.16 7.32 0.80
CA LEU A 72 -17.63 8.42 -0.01
C LEU A 72 -17.44 8.04 -1.49
N GLU A 73 -16.99 6.81 -1.76
CA GLU A 73 -16.84 6.31 -3.14
C GLU A 73 -18.20 6.23 -3.85
N THR A 74 -19.22 5.79 -3.13
CA THR A 74 -20.61 5.72 -3.58
C THR A 74 -21.13 7.08 -4.01
N VAL A 75 -20.86 8.13 -3.22
CA VAL A 75 -21.25 9.51 -3.56
C VAL A 75 -20.68 9.93 -4.92
N HIS A 76 -19.39 9.65 -5.16
CA HIS A 76 -18.74 10.00 -6.42
C HIS A 76 -19.31 9.21 -7.61
N LEU A 77 -19.50 7.91 -7.45
CA LEU A 77 -20.01 7.04 -8.50
C LEU A 77 -21.47 7.36 -8.84
N ALA A 78 -22.35 7.44 -7.84
CA ALA A 78 -23.77 7.72 -8.03
C ALA A 78 -24.01 9.11 -8.63
N ARG A 79 -23.24 10.13 -8.23
CA ARG A 79 -23.35 11.46 -8.85
C ARG A 79 -22.93 11.45 -10.32
N ALA A 80 -21.89 10.70 -10.66
CA ALA A 80 -21.44 10.55 -12.04
C ALA A 80 -22.43 9.76 -12.90
N SER A 81 -23.10 8.75 -12.33
CA SER A 81 -23.95 7.83 -13.08
C SER A 81 -25.44 8.21 -13.10
N LEU A 82 -25.89 8.99 -12.12
CA LEU A 82 -27.27 9.48 -12.01
C LEU A 82 -27.37 10.95 -12.40
N VAL A 83 -26.85 11.84 -11.56
CA VAL A 83 -27.06 13.29 -11.70
C VAL A 83 -26.46 13.82 -13.00
N SER A 84 -25.25 13.35 -13.35
CA SER A 84 -24.61 13.78 -14.60
C SER A 84 -25.33 13.24 -15.84
N ALA A 85 -25.88 12.02 -15.78
CA ALA A 85 -26.67 11.43 -16.86
C ALA A 85 -28.00 12.18 -17.05
N TRP A 86 -28.73 12.47 -15.96
CA TRP A 86 -29.97 13.26 -16.02
C TRP A 86 -29.73 14.67 -16.56
N ALA A 87 -28.65 15.34 -16.11
CA ALA A 87 -28.27 16.65 -16.63
C ALA A 87 -27.97 16.64 -18.14
N ALA A 88 -27.45 15.52 -18.66
CA ALA A 88 -27.17 15.33 -20.08
C ALA A 88 -28.37 14.80 -20.89
N GLY A 89 -29.48 14.41 -20.24
CA GLY A 89 -30.61 13.73 -20.88
C GLY A 89 -30.29 12.30 -21.32
N GLU A 90 -29.31 11.67 -20.68
CA GLU A 90 -28.87 10.31 -20.95
C GLU A 90 -29.54 9.29 -20.00
N PRO A 91 -29.66 8.00 -20.39
CA PRO A 91 -30.16 6.96 -19.50
C PRO A 91 -29.27 6.82 -18.26
N ALA A 92 -29.87 6.93 -17.08
CA ALA A 92 -29.16 6.77 -15.82
C ALA A 92 -29.08 5.30 -15.39
N SER A 93 -27.99 4.94 -14.72
CA SER A 93 -27.82 3.65 -14.05
C SER A 93 -26.98 3.82 -12.79
N HIS A 94 -27.01 2.84 -11.89
CA HIS A 94 -26.12 2.82 -10.73
C HIS A 94 -25.45 1.44 -10.60
N PRO A 95 -24.22 1.36 -10.07
CA PRO A 95 -23.68 0.09 -9.63
C PRO A 95 -24.49 -0.43 -8.43
N THR A 96 -24.52 -1.76 -8.25
CA THR A 96 -25.13 -2.39 -7.07
C THR A 96 -24.05 -3.12 -6.27
N TRP A 97 -24.39 -3.50 -5.05
CA TRP A 97 -23.53 -4.31 -4.20
C TRP A 97 -24.27 -5.56 -3.72
N ASP A 98 -23.59 -6.69 -3.74
CA ASP A 98 -24.05 -7.92 -3.11
C ASP A 98 -23.54 -7.93 -1.67
N TRP A 99 -24.44 -7.66 -0.72
CA TRP A 99 -24.11 -7.55 0.70
C TRP A 99 -23.82 -8.90 1.37
N ASP A 100 -24.32 -10.00 0.81
CA ASP A 100 -24.09 -11.35 1.34
C ASP A 100 -22.69 -11.85 0.94
N GLU A 101 -22.28 -11.56 -0.30
CA GLU A 101 -21.00 -11.98 -0.86
C GLU A 101 -19.90 -10.90 -0.79
N ASP A 102 -20.24 -9.69 -0.36
CA ASP A 102 -19.39 -8.49 -0.28
C ASP A 102 -18.62 -8.20 -1.58
N VAL A 103 -19.34 -8.19 -2.71
CA VAL A 103 -18.78 -7.94 -4.04
C VAL A 103 -19.65 -7.00 -4.87
N ALA A 104 -19.02 -6.36 -5.88
CA ALA A 104 -19.73 -5.52 -6.82
C ALA A 104 -20.79 -6.32 -7.62
N GLY A 105 -22.04 -5.88 -7.53
CA GLY A 105 -23.15 -6.40 -8.29
C GLY A 105 -23.26 -5.77 -9.69
N PRO A 106 -24.18 -6.27 -10.54
CA PRO A 106 -24.41 -5.70 -11.87
C PRO A 106 -24.91 -4.25 -11.78
N SER A 107 -24.60 -3.42 -12.78
CA SER A 107 -25.22 -2.09 -12.83
C SER A 107 -26.71 -2.21 -13.16
N ARG A 108 -27.55 -1.51 -12.40
CA ARG A 108 -28.99 -1.47 -12.56
C ARG A 108 -29.39 -0.18 -13.26
N ALA A 109 -30.15 -0.31 -14.35
CA ALA A 109 -30.72 0.84 -15.04
C ALA A 109 -31.82 1.48 -14.19
N VAL A 110 -31.84 2.81 -14.17
CA VAL A 110 -32.89 3.58 -13.49
C VAL A 110 -34.04 3.83 -14.46
N PRO A 111 -35.30 3.53 -14.09
CA PRO A 111 -36.47 3.89 -14.89
C PRO A 111 -36.51 5.39 -15.18
N GLY A 112 -36.97 5.78 -16.37
CA GLY A 112 -37.20 7.20 -16.67
C GLY A 112 -38.33 7.76 -15.81
N ALA A 113 -38.07 8.85 -15.10
CA ALA A 113 -39.03 9.56 -14.27
C ALA A 113 -38.74 11.07 -14.29
N ASP A 114 -39.78 11.90 -14.22
CA ASP A 114 -39.66 13.36 -14.18
C ASP A 114 -39.41 13.89 -12.75
N LEU A 115 -39.79 13.11 -11.74
CA LEU A 115 -39.57 13.39 -10.32
C LEU A 115 -38.96 12.17 -9.62
N VAL A 116 -37.84 12.39 -8.95
CA VAL A 116 -37.09 11.35 -8.22
C VAL A 116 -36.89 11.78 -6.77
N VAL A 117 -37.22 10.88 -5.85
CA VAL A 117 -36.79 10.94 -4.45
C VAL A 117 -35.53 10.08 -4.33
N LEU A 118 -34.42 10.71 -3.95
CA LEU A 118 -33.16 10.03 -3.69
C LEU A 118 -32.92 10.03 -2.18
N GLU A 119 -32.92 8.86 -1.55
CA GLU A 119 -32.79 8.75 -0.10
C GLU A 119 -31.68 7.80 0.35
N GLY A 120 -31.10 8.12 1.49
CA GLY A 120 -30.05 7.33 2.13
C GLY A 120 -28.83 8.17 2.47
N VAL A 121 -27.87 7.54 3.14
CA VAL A 121 -26.69 8.24 3.65
C VAL A 121 -25.88 8.81 2.49
N GLY A 122 -25.85 10.13 2.38
CA GLY A 122 -25.14 10.86 1.32
C GLY A 122 -25.98 11.27 0.12
N ALA A 123 -27.31 11.12 0.20
CA ALA A 123 -28.22 11.64 -0.81
C ALA A 123 -28.01 13.14 -1.10
N PHE A 124 -27.72 13.97 -0.10
CA PHE A 124 -27.42 15.39 -0.30
C PHE A 124 -26.14 15.59 -1.10
N ALA A 125 -25.10 14.82 -0.79
CA ALA A 125 -23.81 14.91 -1.46
C ALA A 125 -23.87 14.44 -2.93
N ILE A 126 -24.67 13.39 -3.19
CA ILE A 126 -24.93 12.87 -4.55
C ILE A 126 -25.70 13.91 -5.36
N ALA A 127 -26.85 14.38 -4.83
CA ALA A 127 -27.71 15.32 -5.53
C ALA A 127 -27.01 16.68 -5.74
N GLY A 128 -26.23 17.15 -4.76
CA GLY A 128 -25.53 18.43 -4.82
C GLY A 128 -26.48 19.57 -5.20
N ASP A 129 -26.10 20.39 -6.17
CA ASP A 129 -26.90 21.53 -6.65
C ASP A 129 -28.11 21.12 -7.51
N ALA A 130 -28.18 19.84 -7.92
CA ALA A 130 -29.33 19.29 -8.63
C ALA A 130 -30.53 19.02 -7.71
N ALA A 131 -30.34 19.07 -6.38
CA ALA A 131 -31.45 18.96 -5.43
C ALA A 131 -32.39 20.18 -5.57
N SER A 132 -33.67 19.87 -5.81
CA SER A 132 -34.76 20.85 -5.85
C SER A 132 -35.34 21.05 -4.44
N ALA A 133 -35.40 19.98 -3.64
CA ALA A 133 -35.67 20.05 -2.20
C ALA A 133 -34.71 19.14 -1.43
N ARG A 134 -34.29 19.57 -0.24
CA ARG A 134 -33.40 18.82 0.68
C ARG A 134 -34.08 18.61 2.03
N VAL A 135 -34.38 17.36 2.36
CA VAL A 135 -35.03 16.97 3.61
C VAL A 135 -34.03 16.20 4.47
N TRP A 136 -33.80 16.66 5.70
CA TRP A 136 -32.95 15.96 6.66
C TRP A 136 -33.81 15.21 7.68
N VAL A 137 -33.51 13.94 7.95
CA VAL A 137 -34.26 13.11 8.90
C VAL A 137 -33.36 12.66 10.03
N GLU A 138 -33.72 12.99 11.27
CA GLU A 138 -32.94 12.67 12.47
C GLU A 138 -33.74 11.91 13.53
N ALA A 139 -33.00 11.27 14.44
CA ALA A 139 -33.51 10.63 15.65
C ALA A 139 -32.34 10.45 16.65
N PRO A 140 -32.62 10.26 17.95
CA PRO A 140 -31.61 9.97 18.97
C PRO A 140 -30.76 8.73 18.64
N ASP A 141 -29.45 8.78 18.92
CA ASP A 141 -28.48 7.72 18.57
C ASP A 141 -28.85 6.33 19.12
N ASP A 142 -29.36 6.28 20.35
CA ASP A 142 -29.79 5.08 21.03
C ASP A 142 -31.00 4.44 20.33
N GLU A 143 -31.99 5.26 19.93
CA GLU A 143 -33.12 4.78 19.14
C GLU A 143 -32.70 4.32 17.75
N ARG A 144 -31.80 5.06 17.09
CA ARG A 144 -31.30 4.69 15.75
C ARG A 144 -30.57 3.35 15.77
N HIS A 145 -29.74 3.13 16.78
CA HIS A 145 -29.02 1.87 16.96
C HIS A 145 -30.01 0.71 17.11
N VAL A 146 -31.00 0.83 17.99
CA VAL A 146 -32.03 -0.20 18.19
C VAL A 146 -32.81 -0.48 16.91
N ARG A 147 -33.24 0.57 16.20
CA ARG A 147 -34.00 0.46 14.94
C ARG A 147 -33.17 -0.19 13.83
N ALA A 148 -31.89 0.16 13.71
CA ALA A 148 -31.02 -0.38 12.67
C ALA A 148 -30.65 -1.85 12.91
N VAL A 149 -30.30 -2.21 14.16
CA VAL A 149 -30.03 -3.62 14.53
C VAL A 149 -31.27 -4.49 14.36
N ALA A 150 -32.46 -3.98 14.70
CA ALA A 150 -33.71 -4.71 14.48
C ALA A 150 -34.04 -4.97 13.00
N ARG A 151 -33.58 -4.09 12.10
CA ARG A 151 -33.79 -4.20 10.64
C ARG A 151 -32.77 -5.13 9.98
N ASP A 152 -31.48 -4.94 10.28
CA ASP A 152 -30.37 -5.52 9.52
C ASP A 152 -29.60 -6.62 10.28
N GLY A 153 -29.97 -6.89 11.53
CA GLY A 153 -29.49 -8.02 12.33
C GLY A 153 -28.04 -7.91 12.83
N GLU A 154 -27.49 -9.05 13.27
CA GLU A 154 -26.15 -9.14 13.90
C GLU A 154 -24.99 -8.70 12.99
N VAL A 155 -25.17 -8.73 11.67
CA VAL A 155 -24.13 -8.31 10.72
C VAL A 155 -23.93 -6.80 10.80
N PHE A 156 -25.02 -6.02 10.76
CA PHE A 156 -24.97 -4.56 10.88
C PHE A 156 -24.50 -4.11 12.27
N GLU A 157 -24.88 -4.83 13.32
CA GLU A 157 -24.42 -4.56 14.70
C GLU A 157 -22.89 -4.58 14.81
N ARG A 158 -22.22 -5.53 14.13
CA ARG A 158 -20.74 -5.61 14.11
C ARG A 158 -20.07 -4.43 13.39
N HIS A 159 -20.79 -3.76 12.50
CA HIS A 159 -20.29 -2.66 11.68
C HIS A 159 -20.86 -1.29 12.09
N TRP A 160 -21.65 -1.21 13.17
CA TRP A 160 -22.31 0.05 13.59
C TRP A 160 -21.32 1.20 13.76
N ASP A 161 -20.26 0.99 14.54
CA ASP A 161 -19.27 2.03 14.83
C ASP A 161 -18.52 2.48 13.57
N GLU A 162 -18.21 1.53 12.67
CA GLU A 162 -17.53 1.77 11.40
C GLU A 162 -18.41 2.57 10.43
N TRP A 163 -19.71 2.25 10.38
CA TRP A 163 -20.69 2.95 9.56
C TRP A 163 -20.96 4.37 10.09
N ALA A 164 -21.18 4.49 11.40
CA ALA A 164 -21.41 5.77 12.06
C ALA A 164 -20.21 6.73 11.92
N ASP A 165 -18.98 6.22 11.85
CA ASP A 165 -17.81 7.08 11.59
C ASP A 165 -17.75 7.60 10.16
N GLN A 166 -18.15 6.80 9.18
CA GLN A 166 -18.22 7.23 7.79
C GLN A 166 -19.28 8.30 7.56
N GLU A 167 -20.43 8.14 8.20
CA GLU A 167 -21.49 9.14 8.29
C GLU A 167 -20.92 10.50 8.76
N ARG A 168 -20.23 10.51 9.91
CA ARG A 168 -19.59 11.73 10.44
C ARG A 168 -18.56 12.32 9.48
N ARG A 169 -17.72 11.49 8.86
CA ARG A 169 -16.71 11.94 7.88
C ARG A 169 -17.33 12.54 6.64
N LEU A 170 -18.43 11.97 6.15
CA LEU A 170 -19.14 12.46 4.97
C LEU A 170 -19.64 13.88 5.18
N TRP A 171 -20.37 14.14 6.26
CA TRP A 171 -20.94 15.47 6.54
C TRP A 171 -19.91 16.48 7.05
N ALA A 172 -18.70 16.05 7.43
CA ALA A 172 -17.60 16.96 7.69
C ALA A 172 -17.07 17.65 6.40
N VAL A 173 -17.30 17.04 5.22
CA VAL A 173 -16.76 17.53 3.94
C VAL A 173 -17.81 17.74 2.85
N SER A 174 -19.06 17.38 3.12
CA SER A 174 -20.19 17.44 2.17
C SER A 174 -21.41 18.08 2.83
N PRO A 175 -22.40 18.55 2.05
CA PRO A 175 -23.64 19.09 2.59
C PRO A 175 -24.29 18.10 3.57
N GLY A 176 -24.77 18.62 4.70
CA GLY A 176 -25.37 17.84 5.78
C GLY A 176 -26.60 18.53 6.35
N ARG A 177 -26.89 18.31 7.63
CA ARG A 177 -28.05 18.91 8.33
C ARG A 177 -28.19 20.42 8.12
N SER A 178 -27.08 21.16 8.09
CA SER A 178 -27.07 22.62 7.90
C SER A 178 -27.56 23.09 6.52
N ASP A 179 -27.57 22.19 5.54
CA ASP A 179 -27.90 22.46 4.14
C ASP A 179 -29.33 22.01 3.78
N ALA A 180 -30.08 21.53 4.77
CA ALA A 180 -31.46 21.10 4.61
C ALA A 180 -32.41 22.30 4.43
N ASP A 181 -33.39 22.13 3.56
CA ASP A 181 -34.53 23.04 3.47
C ASP A 181 -35.52 22.77 4.61
N VAL A 182 -35.71 21.49 4.95
CA VAL A 182 -36.59 21.01 6.01
C VAL A 182 -35.88 19.94 6.84
N ALA A 183 -36.04 19.96 8.17
CA ALA A 183 -35.57 18.90 9.06
C ALA A 183 -36.74 18.23 9.78
N VAL A 184 -36.70 16.90 9.88
CA VAL A 184 -37.72 16.05 10.51
C VAL A 184 -37.08 15.24 11.62
N ASP A 185 -37.64 15.34 12.83
CA ASP A 185 -37.25 14.51 13.97
C ASP A 185 -38.26 13.38 14.15
N THR A 186 -37.78 12.14 14.22
CA THR A 186 -38.61 10.94 14.35
C THR A 186 -38.62 10.34 15.76
N ALA A 187 -38.21 11.12 16.77
CA ALA A 187 -38.13 10.70 18.18
C ALA A 187 -39.47 10.42 18.88
N ASP A 188 -40.64 10.64 18.28
CA ASP A 188 -41.94 10.42 18.94
C ASP A 188 -43.03 9.88 17.97
N GLY A 189 -42.91 8.61 17.57
CA GLY A 189 -43.98 7.81 16.95
C GLY A 189 -44.48 6.70 17.91
N PRO A 190 -45.76 6.27 17.87
CA PRO A 190 -46.43 5.67 19.02
C PRO A 190 -45.75 4.40 19.57
N ALA A 191 -45.46 4.49 20.86
CA ALA A 191 -44.76 3.55 21.74
C ALA A 191 -45.09 2.06 21.55
N GLY A 192 -44.04 1.28 21.23
CA GLY A 192 -43.94 -0.15 21.53
C GLY A 192 -43.00 -0.38 22.72
N SER A 193 -43.58 -0.41 23.92
CA SER A 193 -43.10 -1.01 25.18
C SER A 193 -41.71 -1.68 25.18
N ALA A 194 -40.72 -1.06 25.83
CA ALA A 194 -39.72 -1.78 26.62
C ALA A 194 -39.33 -0.93 27.84
N ALA A 195 -39.47 -1.54 29.01
CA ALA A 195 -39.39 -0.92 30.31
C ALA A 195 -37.95 -0.60 30.74
N ASP A 196 -37.83 0.54 31.43
CA ASP A 196 -37.14 0.71 32.71
C ASP A 196 -35.81 -0.04 32.91
N VAL A 197 -34.70 0.67 32.66
CA VAL A 197 -33.48 0.49 33.45
C VAL A 197 -32.94 1.88 33.81
N GLY A 198 -33.27 2.33 35.00
CA GLY A 198 -32.66 3.51 35.62
C GLY A 198 -31.14 3.37 35.73
N GLY A 199 -30.44 4.51 35.60
CA GLY A 199 -28.98 4.53 35.72
C GLY A 199 -28.35 5.90 35.57
N GLN A 200 -28.47 6.72 36.62
CA GLN A 200 -27.48 7.71 37.07
C GLN A 200 -27.00 8.78 36.07
N THR A 201 -27.49 10.00 36.29
CA THR A 201 -26.81 11.26 35.94
C THR A 201 -25.50 11.39 36.71
N GLY A 202 -24.43 10.84 36.15
CA GLY A 202 -23.05 11.02 36.59
C GLY A 202 -22.38 12.16 35.82
N ASN A 203 -22.29 13.32 36.46
CA ASN A 203 -21.41 14.41 36.06
C ASN A 203 -19.96 13.93 36.04
N ALA A 204 -19.34 13.85 34.86
CA ALA A 204 -17.90 13.71 34.70
C ALA A 204 -17.42 14.60 33.55
N ALA A 205 -17.21 15.87 33.86
CA ALA A 205 -16.21 16.66 33.18
C ALA A 205 -14.85 16.00 33.45
N ASP A 206 -14.36 15.20 32.50
CA ASP A 206 -12.95 14.81 32.47
C ASP A 206 -12.40 15.16 31.09
N GLY A 207 -11.46 16.10 31.08
CA GLY A 207 -10.81 16.63 29.90
C GLY A 207 -9.86 15.60 29.30
N SER A 208 -10.42 14.58 28.65
CA SER A 208 -9.65 13.73 27.75
C SER A 208 -9.18 14.60 26.57
N VAL A 209 -7.96 15.13 26.70
CA VAL A 209 -7.22 15.67 25.57
C VAL A 209 -7.11 14.52 24.58
N ALA A 210 -7.88 14.58 23.50
CA ALA A 210 -7.77 13.62 22.41
C ALA A 210 -6.27 13.50 22.05
N PRO A 211 -5.70 12.28 21.99
CA PRO A 211 -4.28 12.09 21.72
C PRO A 211 -3.94 12.79 20.41
N GLN A 212 -3.10 13.82 20.48
CA GLN A 212 -2.68 14.52 19.28
C GLN A 212 -1.85 13.56 18.43
N PRO A 213 -2.12 13.46 17.10
CA PRO A 213 -1.33 12.61 16.23
C PRO A 213 0.14 13.05 16.27
N PRO A 214 1.10 12.11 16.12
CA PRO A 214 2.51 12.46 16.12
C PRO A 214 2.80 13.53 15.05
N PRO A 215 3.66 14.51 15.34
CA PRO A 215 3.97 15.52 14.35
C PRO A 215 4.67 14.87 13.16
N LEU A 216 4.26 15.25 11.94
CA LEU A 216 4.67 14.60 10.69
C LEU A 216 6.21 14.49 10.53
N TRP A 217 6.97 15.47 11.03
CA TRP A 217 8.43 15.45 10.95
C TRP A 217 9.04 14.28 11.75
N LEU A 218 8.42 13.87 12.86
CA LEU A 218 8.86 12.75 13.69
C LEU A 218 8.63 11.43 12.96
N VAL A 219 7.47 11.28 12.31
CA VAL A 219 7.16 10.13 11.44
C VAL A 219 8.15 10.05 10.29
N VAL A 220 8.41 11.18 9.61
CA VAL A 220 9.40 11.27 8.53
C VAL A 220 10.78 10.82 9.01
N LEU A 221 11.24 11.34 10.15
CA LEU A 221 12.56 11.00 10.69
C LEU A 221 12.67 9.52 11.04
N GLY A 222 11.65 8.96 11.70
CA GLY A 222 11.59 7.53 12.03
C GLY A 222 11.59 6.64 10.77
N VAL A 223 10.75 6.97 9.78
CA VAL A 223 10.66 6.23 8.51
C VAL A 223 11.98 6.25 7.75
N VAL A 224 12.63 7.41 7.66
CA VAL A 224 13.94 7.54 6.99
C VAL A 224 14.99 6.67 7.70
N ALA A 225 15.03 6.72 9.04
CA ALA A 225 16.00 5.96 9.81
C ALA A 225 15.79 4.44 9.66
N VAL A 226 14.56 3.95 9.79
CA VAL A 226 14.21 2.53 9.60
C VAL A 226 14.55 2.08 8.17
N SER A 227 14.13 2.86 7.16
CA SER A 227 14.35 2.53 5.74
C SER A 227 15.84 2.42 5.41
N LEU A 228 16.65 3.32 5.98
CA LEU A 228 18.10 3.31 5.82
C LEU A 228 18.70 2.04 6.44
N SER A 229 18.35 1.71 7.69
CA SER A 229 18.88 0.54 8.40
C SER A 229 18.55 -0.79 7.75
N MET A 230 17.40 -0.91 7.08
CA MET A 230 17.02 -2.15 6.40
C MET A 230 17.95 -2.51 5.24
N ARG A 231 18.64 -1.53 4.64
CA ARG A 231 19.42 -1.75 3.43
C ARG A 231 20.90 -1.97 3.70
N THR A 232 21.40 -1.49 4.84
CA THR A 232 22.82 -1.53 5.20
C THR A 232 23.34 -2.95 5.33
N LEU A 233 22.55 -3.90 5.85
CA LEU A 233 22.93 -5.32 5.99
C LEU A 233 23.40 -5.91 4.64
N MET A 234 22.66 -5.60 3.57
CA MET A 234 22.85 -6.23 2.27
C MET A 234 24.00 -5.62 1.46
N THR A 235 24.24 -4.31 1.60
CA THR A 235 25.22 -3.58 0.77
C THR A 235 26.54 -3.31 1.48
N SER A 236 26.59 -3.43 2.81
CA SER A 236 27.84 -3.33 3.58
C SER A 236 28.74 -4.56 3.42
N LEU A 237 28.15 -5.73 3.15
CA LEU A 237 28.84 -7.02 3.10
C LEU A 237 29.65 -7.25 1.81
N PRO A 238 29.13 -7.01 0.58
CA PRO A 238 29.82 -7.37 -0.66
C PRO A 238 31.26 -6.85 -0.80
N PRO A 239 31.58 -5.57 -0.45
CA PRO A 239 32.95 -5.07 -0.52
C PRO A 239 33.94 -5.77 0.44
N LEU A 240 33.42 -6.39 1.50
CA LEU A 240 34.20 -7.08 2.53
C LEU A 240 34.31 -8.60 2.28
N LEU A 241 33.50 -9.17 1.36
CA LEU A 241 33.49 -10.61 1.08
C LEU A 241 34.88 -11.20 0.75
N PRO A 242 35.76 -10.54 -0.02
CA PRO A 242 37.11 -11.08 -0.28
C PRO A 242 37.93 -11.27 1.00
N ARG A 243 37.87 -10.33 1.94
CA ARG A 243 38.57 -10.44 3.23
C ARG A 243 37.98 -11.52 4.12
N ILE A 244 36.65 -11.56 4.22
CA ILE A 244 35.93 -12.60 4.98
C ILE A 244 36.28 -14.01 4.45
N ARG A 245 36.43 -14.15 3.13
CA ARG A 245 36.87 -15.40 2.49
C ARG A 245 38.24 -15.82 2.98
N GLU A 246 39.20 -14.90 2.96
CA GLU A 246 40.60 -15.14 3.33
C GLU A 246 40.72 -15.51 4.81
N ASP A 247 40.05 -14.76 5.68
CA ASP A 247 40.15 -14.94 7.14
C ASP A 247 39.42 -16.20 7.65
N LEU A 248 38.25 -16.51 7.08
CA LEU A 248 37.42 -17.65 7.54
C LEU A 248 37.56 -18.90 6.67
N GLY A 249 38.29 -18.84 5.56
CA GLY A 249 38.45 -19.97 4.62
C GLY A 249 37.15 -20.42 3.96
N LEU A 250 36.15 -19.54 3.85
CA LEU A 250 34.83 -19.88 3.28
C LEU A 250 34.88 -20.04 1.76
N SER A 251 34.06 -20.94 1.21
CA SER A 251 33.86 -21.03 -0.24
C SER A 251 32.97 -19.90 -0.77
N SER A 252 32.98 -19.64 -2.07
CA SER A 252 32.12 -18.60 -2.68
C SER A 252 30.64 -18.94 -2.53
N VAL A 253 30.28 -20.22 -2.53
CA VAL A 253 28.92 -20.69 -2.20
C VAL A 253 28.48 -20.15 -0.84
N TRP A 254 29.28 -20.36 0.20
CA TRP A 254 28.97 -19.96 1.57
C TRP A 254 28.91 -18.42 1.73
N LEU A 255 29.79 -17.69 1.05
CA LEU A 255 29.68 -16.22 0.96
C LEU A 255 28.38 -15.78 0.26
N GLY A 256 27.96 -16.52 -0.77
CA GLY A 256 26.67 -16.33 -1.42
C GLY A 256 25.48 -16.60 -0.48
N VAL A 257 25.60 -17.57 0.44
CA VAL A 257 24.55 -17.84 1.44
C VAL A 257 24.33 -16.63 2.35
N LEU A 258 25.39 -15.93 2.77
CA LEU A 258 25.27 -14.72 3.60
C LEU A 258 24.46 -13.59 2.93
N THR A 259 24.53 -13.48 1.61
CA THR A 259 23.75 -12.49 0.85
C THR A 259 22.35 -13.00 0.47
N THR A 260 22.19 -14.32 0.42
CA THR A 260 20.93 -15.03 0.12
C THR A 260 19.96 -14.99 1.30
N LEU A 261 20.44 -15.20 2.52
CA LEU A 261 19.61 -15.37 3.72
C LEU A 261 18.62 -14.20 3.95
N PRO A 262 19.03 -12.91 3.88
CA PRO A 262 18.08 -11.81 4.08
C PRO A 262 16.96 -11.80 3.04
N VAL A 263 17.27 -12.11 1.77
CA VAL A 263 16.29 -12.15 0.67
C VAL A 263 15.31 -13.31 0.87
N LEU A 264 15.83 -14.47 1.29
CA LEU A 264 15.02 -15.63 1.59
C LEU A 264 14.03 -15.34 2.73
N CYS A 265 14.49 -14.64 3.78
CA CYS A 265 13.63 -14.17 4.86
C CYS A 265 12.52 -13.25 4.33
N MET A 266 12.83 -12.30 3.44
CA MET A 266 11.84 -11.40 2.84
C MET A 266 10.74 -12.17 2.09
N GLY A 267 11.09 -13.22 1.35
CA GLY A 267 10.11 -14.07 0.66
C GLY A 267 9.27 -14.93 1.60
N LEU A 268 9.92 -15.70 2.48
CA LEU A 268 9.24 -16.71 3.32
C LEU A 268 8.48 -16.11 4.50
N LEU A 269 8.99 -15.03 5.10
CA LEU A 269 8.42 -14.45 6.31
C LEU A 269 7.41 -13.33 6.02
N ALA A 270 7.19 -12.92 4.77
CA ALA A 270 6.21 -11.89 4.43
C ALA A 270 4.78 -12.20 4.93
N PRO A 271 4.21 -13.42 4.72
CA PRO A 271 2.87 -13.73 5.22
C PRO A 271 2.79 -13.73 6.75
N ALA A 272 3.84 -14.22 7.42
CA ALA A 272 3.93 -14.22 8.88
C ALA A 272 4.03 -12.79 9.43
N SER A 273 4.76 -11.91 8.73
CA SER A 273 4.93 -10.50 9.06
C SER A 273 3.60 -9.75 9.01
N ALA A 274 2.80 -9.97 7.96
CA ALA A 274 1.47 -9.39 7.84
C ALA A 274 0.54 -9.84 9.00
N ARG A 275 0.53 -11.14 9.33
CA ARG A 275 -0.25 -11.67 10.46
C ARG A 275 0.20 -11.13 11.81
N LEU A 276 1.51 -10.91 11.99
CA LEU A 276 2.04 -10.33 13.21
C LEU A 276 1.64 -8.86 13.35
N GLY A 277 1.62 -8.12 12.24
CA GLY A 277 1.11 -6.74 12.17
C GLY A 277 -0.33 -6.63 12.66
N LEU A 278 -1.20 -7.57 12.26
CA LEU A 278 -2.60 -7.64 12.73
C LEU A 278 -2.70 -7.94 14.24
N ARG A 279 -1.81 -8.77 14.78
CA ARG A 279 -1.89 -9.20 16.20
C ARG A 279 -1.27 -8.21 17.18
N LEU A 280 -0.15 -7.60 16.80
CA LEU A 280 0.67 -6.78 17.71
C LEU A 280 0.62 -5.27 17.38
N GLY A 281 0.03 -4.90 16.23
CA GLY A 281 0.09 -3.57 15.66
C GLY A 281 1.33 -3.35 14.78
N VAL A 282 1.16 -2.60 13.70
CA VAL A 282 2.22 -2.34 12.70
C VAL A 282 3.44 -1.64 13.31
N ALA A 283 3.23 -0.58 14.08
CA ALA A 283 4.33 0.22 14.62
C ALA A 283 5.21 -0.58 15.60
N ARG A 284 4.59 -1.41 16.47
CA ARG A 284 5.30 -2.30 17.39
C ARG A 284 6.05 -3.40 16.66
N CYS A 285 5.49 -3.94 15.58
CA CYS A 285 6.20 -4.90 14.73
C CYS A 285 7.46 -4.28 14.10
N ILE A 286 7.41 -3.01 13.69
CA ILE A 286 8.58 -2.30 13.20
C ILE A 286 9.61 -2.08 14.32
N SER A 287 9.19 -1.77 15.56
CA SER A 287 10.09 -1.74 16.72
C SER A 287 10.79 -3.09 16.93
N LEU A 288 10.04 -4.20 16.91
CA LEU A 288 10.59 -5.55 17.04
C LEU A 288 11.55 -5.91 15.88
N ALA A 289 11.21 -5.50 14.66
CA ALA A 289 12.06 -5.65 13.49
C ALA A 289 13.39 -4.92 13.67
N MET A 290 13.36 -3.68 14.15
CA MET A 290 14.56 -2.88 14.39
C MET A 290 15.42 -3.46 15.51
N VAL A 291 14.83 -4.05 16.55
CA VAL A 291 15.56 -4.82 17.57
C VAL A 291 16.26 -6.01 16.91
N ALA A 292 15.56 -6.80 16.09
CA ALA A 292 16.15 -7.95 15.41
C ALA A 292 17.29 -7.56 14.44
N ILE A 293 17.14 -6.46 13.69
CA ILE A 293 18.21 -5.91 12.83
C ILE A 293 19.41 -5.48 13.66
N SER A 294 19.18 -4.80 14.79
CA SER A 294 20.25 -4.32 15.67
C SER A 294 21.01 -5.48 16.29
N VAL A 295 20.30 -6.43 16.91
CA VAL A 295 20.89 -7.62 17.54
C VAL A 295 21.60 -8.48 16.50
N GLY A 296 20.97 -8.72 15.35
CA GLY A 296 21.55 -9.51 14.27
C GLY A 296 22.85 -8.91 13.74
N ASN A 297 22.91 -7.58 13.53
CA ASN A 297 24.15 -6.93 13.10
C ASN A 297 25.22 -6.89 14.20
N LEU A 298 24.86 -6.60 15.45
CA LEU A 298 25.82 -6.58 16.56
C LEU A 298 26.38 -7.98 16.86
N ALA A 299 25.59 -9.03 16.67
CA ALA A 299 26.06 -10.41 16.79
C ALA A 299 27.15 -10.75 15.77
N ARG A 300 27.17 -10.06 14.62
CA ARG A 300 28.21 -10.22 13.59
C ARG A 300 29.55 -9.59 13.99
N THR A 301 29.65 -8.90 15.12
CA THR A 301 30.94 -8.51 15.72
C THR A 301 31.68 -9.70 16.33
N PHE A 302 31.01 -10.81 16.60
CA PHE A 302 31.63 -12.04 17.12
C PHE A 302 31.86 -13.06 16.00
N SER A 303 32.07 -12.60 14.76
CA SER A 303 32.04 -13.44 13.57
C SER A 303 33.29 -14.28 13.31
N HIS A 304 34.28 -14.23 14.21
CA HIS A 304 35.33 -15.28 14.25
C HIS A 304 34.73 -16.67 14.48
N GLU A 305 33.51 -16.75 15.06
CA GLU A 305 32.69 -17.94 15.01
C GLU A 305 31.74 -17.90 13.81
N VAL A 306 32.00 -18.75 12.80
CA VAL A 306 31.19 -18.86 11.58
C VAL A 306 29.67 -18.95 11.88
N PRO A 307 29.20 -19.76 12.86
CA PRO A 307 27.77 -19.81 13.19
C PRO A 307 27.18 -18.45 13.62
N ALA A 308 27.91 -17.64 14.38
CA ALA A 308 27.45 -16.33 14.84
C ALA A 308 27.18 -15.38 13.66
N LEU A 309 28.03 -15.43 12.62
CA LEU A 309 27.87 -14.65 11.39
C LEU A 309 26.57 -15.01 10.66
N TYR A 310 26.26 -16.30 10.52
CA TYR A 310 25.03 -16.76 9.85
C TYR A 310 23.77 -16.52 10.67
N VAL A 311 23.81 -16.82 11.97
CA VAL A 311 22.66 -16.61 12.87
C VAL A 311 22.35 -15.11 12.98
N GLY A 312 23.37 -14.26 13.10
CA GLY A 312 23.20 -12.80 13.09
C GLY A 312 22.59 -12.29 11.77
N THR A 313 23.07 -12.82 10.64
CA THR A 313 22.52 -12.48 9.31
C THR A 313 21.06 -12.94 9.15
N LEU A 314 20.73 -14.14 9.62
CA LEU A 314 19.35 -14.66 9.62
C LEU A 314 18.43 -13.81 10.50
N CYS A 315 18.88 -13.44 11.71
CA CYS A 315 18.14 -12.60 12.64
C CYS A 315 17.86 -11.21 12.04
N ALA A 316 18.89 -10.56 11.50
CA ALA A 316 18.73 -9.28 10.83
C ALA A 316 17.85 -9.38 9.57
N GLY A 317 18.01 -10.46 8.80
CA GLY A 317 17.17 -10.76 7.64
C GLY A 317 15.69 -10.90 7.99
N ALA A 318 15.37 -11.57 9.09
CA ALA A 318 14.00 -11.68 9.59
C ALA A 318 13.42 -10.32 10.02
N GLY A 319 14.24 -9.48 10.65
CA GLY A 319 13.85 -8.09 10.96
C GLY A 319 13.60 -7.27 9.69
N ILE A 320 14.45 -7.37 8.67
CA ILE A 320 14.25 -6.69 7.37
C ILE A 320 12.96 -7.17 6.70
N ALA A 321 12.66 -8.47 6.74
CA ALA A 321 11.41 -9.02 6.20
C ALA A 321 10.19 -8.42 6.89
N LEU A 322 10.22 -8.33 8.23
CA LEU A 322 9.13 -7.77 9.03
C LEU A 322 8.93 -6.27 8.75
N ALA A 323 10.00 -5.48 8.83
CA ALA A 323 9.95 -4.04 8.56
C ALA A 323 9.56 -3.76 7.10
N GLY A 324 10.11 -4.47 6.13
CA GLY A 324 9.86 -4.24 4.70
C GLY A 324 8.46 -4.62 4.24
N THR A 325 7.82 -5.55 4.94
CA THR A 325 6.42 -5.90 4.68
C THR A 325 5.47 -4.81 5.20
N LEU A 326 5.75 -4.23 6.36
CA LEU A 326 4.79 -3.40 7.09
C LEU A 326 5.00 -1.89 6.90
N LEU A 327 6.25 -1.44 6.76
CA LEU A 327 6.63 -0.03 6.68
C LEU A 327 5.95 0.71 5.51
N PRO A 328 5.89 0.19 4.26
CA PRO A 328 5.30 0.93 3.15
C PRO A 328 3.81 1.28 3.35
N GLY A 329 3.03 0.37 3.92
CA GLY A 329 1.60 0.57 4.18
C GLY A 329 1.36 1.67 5.21
N MET A 330 2.08 1.59 6.33
CA MET A 330 2.01 2.60 7.39
C MET A 330 2.52 3.97 6.94
N VAL A 331 3.59 4.02 6.12
CA VAL A 331 4.08 5.28 5.51
C VAL A 331 2.98 5.92 4.66
N LYS A 332 2.29 5.14 3.84
CA LYS A 332 1.20 5.67 3.01
C LYS A 332 0.02 6.18 3.86
N ALA A 333 -0.31 5.47 4.94
CA ALA A 333 -1.39 5.85 5.85
C ALA A 333 -1.07 7.09 6.70
N SER A 334 0.21 7.31 7.04
CA SER A 334 0.62 8.42 7.91
C SER A 334 0.73 9.78 7.19
N PHE A 335 0.65 9.81 5.87
CA PHE A 335 0.79 11.03 5.08
C PHE A 335 -0.57 11.56 4.61
N PRO A 336 -0.75 12.89 4.50
CA PRO A 336 -2.01 13.47 4.05
C PRO A 336 -2.47 12.98 2.67
N PRO A 337 -3.79 12.92 2.41
CA PRO A 337 -4.35 12.59 1.10
C PRO A 337 -3.72 13.45 -0.02
N GLY A 338 -3.36 12.82 -1.14
CA GLY A 338 -2.68 13.48 -2.26
C GLY A 338 -1.15 13.57 -2.17
N ARG A 339 -0.53 13.20 -1.03
CA ARG A 339 0.95 13.18 -0.86
C ARG A 339 1.58 11.79 -0.75
N ALA A 340 0.82 10.73 -1.03
CA ALA A 340 1.30 9.36 -0.98
C ALA A 340 2.55 9.12 -1.84
N GLY A 341 2.64 9.72 -3.03
CA GLY A 341 3.81 9.60 -3.90
C GLY A 341 5.10 10.18 -3.28
N LEU A 342 4.99 11.26 -2.50
CA LEU A 342 6.12 11.85 -1.79
C LEU A 342 6.60 10.95 -0.65
N ALA A 343 5.66 10.29 0.04
CA ALA A 343 5.97 9.34 1.11
C ALA A 343 6.74 8.13 0.58
N THR A 344 6.28 7.53 -0.52
CA THR A 344 6.98 6.42 -1.20
C THR A 344 8.34 6.86 -1.76
N GLY A 345 8.42 8.05 -2.35
CA GLY A 345 9.69 8.61 -2.85
C GLY A 345 10.72 8.83 -1.75
N LEU A 346 10.30 9.37 -0.59
CA LEU A 346 11.16 9.58 0.57
C LEU A 346 11.67 8.26 1.14
N GLN A 347 10.79 7.27 1.28
CA GLN A 347 11.17 5.92 1.73
C GLN A 347 12.20 5.29 0.78
N MET A 348 11.98 5.37 -0.53
CA MET A 348 12.92 4.89 -1.53
C MET A 348 14.27 5.61 -1.44
N PHE A 349 14.26 6.94 -1.33
CA PHE A 349 15.47 7.74 -1.19
C PHE A 349 16.28 7.33 0.05
N ALA A 350 15.62 7.18 1.20
CA ALA A 350 16.27 6.75 2.44
C ALA A 350 16.87 5.33 2.31
N MET A 351 16.13 4.40 1.71
CA MET A 351 16.59 3.03 1.52
C MET A 351 17.79 2.95 0.57
N MET A 352 17.73 3.59 -0.60
CA MET A 352 18.82 3.54 -1.59
C MET A 352 20.01 4.39 -1.17
N GLY A 353 19.78 5.55 -0.55
CA GLY A 353 20.85 6.37 0.04
C GLY A 353 21.61 5.59 1.11
N GLY A 354 20.88 4.90 2.01
CA GLY A 354 21.47 3.98 2.98
C GLY A 354 22.32 2.88 2.34
N ALA A 355 21.83 2.30 1.24
CA ALA A 355 22.53 1.27 0.48
C ALA A 355 23.89 1.77 -0.03
N ALA A 356 23.89 2.94 -0.68
CA ALA A 356 25.06 3.55 -1.30
C ALA A 356 26.09 3.99 -0.26
N VAL A 357 25.63 4.59 0.85
CA VAL A 357 26.51 4.97 1.98
C VAL A 357 27.14 3.73 2.59
N ALA A 358 26.37 2.66 2.81
CA ALA A 358 26.91 1.43 3.37
C ALA A 358 27.96 0.77 2.48
N ALA A 359 27.73 0.71 1.17
CA ALA A 359 28.71 0.18 0.22
C ALA A 359 30.01 0.99 0.19
N ALA A 360 29.93 2.32 0.26
CA ALA A 360 31.10 3.20 0.21
C ALA A 360 31.89 3.23 1.53
N VAL A 361 31.19 3.22 2.67
CA VAL A 361 31.79 3.48 3.99
C VAL A 361 32.29 2.20 4.67
N SER A 362 31.75 1.03 4.35
CA SER A 362 32.15 -0.23 5.02
C SER A 362 33.64 -0.54 4.97
N VAL A 363 34.31 -0.29 3.83
CA VAL A 363 35.75 -0.59 3.70
C VAL A 363 36.62 0.40 4.49
N PRO A 364 36.45 1.73 4.36
CA PRO A 364 37.12 2.69 5.23
C PRO A 364 36.89 2.40 6.72
N LEU A 365 35.65 2.07 7.08
CA LEU A 365 35.27 1.77 8.45
C LEU A 365 36.03 0.56 9.00
N ALA A 366 36.11 -0.54 8.22
CA ALA A 366 36.89 -1.72 8.60
C ALA A 366 38.39 -1.40 8.78
N ARG A 367 38.95 -0.51 7.97
CA ARG A 367 40.35 -0.05 8.14
C ARG A 367 40.53 0.75 9.43
N THR A 368 39.59 1.64 9.74
CA THR A 368 39.68 2.50 10.93
C THR A 368 39.44 1.73 12.24
N LEU A 369 38.53 0.76 12.22
CA LEU A 369 38.22 -0.08 13.38
C LEU A 369 39.20 -1.24 13.54
N GLY A 370 40.02 -1.51 12.52
CA GLY A 370 41.04 -2.55 12.50
C GLY A 370 40.57 -3.90 11.97
N ASP A 371 39.25 -4.15 11.95
CA ASP A 371 38.68 -5.44 11.55
C ASP A 371 37.34 -5.27 10.79
N TRP A 372 37.01 -6.25 9.95
CA TRP A 372 35.81 -6.25 9.12
C TRP A 372 34.54 -6.60 9.91
N ASP A 373 34.66 -7.39 10.97
CA ASP A 373 33.54 -7.78 11.84
C ASP A 373 32.98 -6.59 12.63
N LEU A 374 33.86 -5.72 13.13
CA LEU A 374 33.52 -4.45 13.77
C LEU A 374 32.81 -3.49 12.80
N ALA A 375 33.22 -3.48 11.53
CA ALA A 375 32.55 -2.68 10.50
C ALA A 375 31.13 -3.18 10.20
N LEU A 376 30.90 -4.50 10.21
CA LEU A 376 29.56 -5.07 10.10
C LEU A 376 28.71 -4.75 11.35
N GLY A 377 29.31 -4.86 12.54
CA GLY A 377 28.70 -4.53 13.82
C GLY A 377 28.26 -3.08 13.94
N PHE A 378 29.04 -2.14 13.40
CA PHE A 378 28.71 -0.71 13.39
C PHE A 378 27.35 -0.40 12.74
N TRP A 379 26.98 -1.12 11.68
CA TRP A 379 25.65 -0.97 11.06
C TRP A 379 24.51 -1.40 12.00
N GLY A 380 24.81 -2.21 13.02
CA GLY A 380 23.92 -2.48 14.13
C GLY A 380 23.67 -1.25 15.00
N LEU A 381 24.68 -0.40 15.24
CA LEU A 381 24.48 0.87 15.95
C LEU A 381 23.58 1.84 15.17
N VAL A 382 23.72 1.87 13.84
CA VAL A 382 22.81 2.64 12.98
C VAL A 382 21.37 2.15 13.10
N ALA A 383 21.16 0.83 13.20
CA ALA A 383 19.85 0.26 13.48
C ALA A 383 19.34 0.58 14.89
N VAL A 384 20.21 0.63 15.91
CA VAL A 384 19.83 1.09 17.26
C VAL A 384 19.38 2.54 17.25
N VAL A 385 20.10 3.42 16.54
CA VAL A 385 19.67 4.82 16.35
C VAL A 385 18.31 4.87 15.65
N GLY A 386 18.11 4.06 14.61
CA GLY A 386 16.81 3.94 13.96
C GLY A 386 15.69 3.49 14.90
N LEU A 387 15.95 2.52 15.78
CA LEU A 387 15.01 2.10 16.81
C LEU A 387 14.68 3.24 17.77
N VAL A 388 15.68 3.96 18.28
CA VAL A 388 15.50 5.08 19.21
C VAL A 388 14.65 6.19 18.56
N LEU A 389 14.88 6.49 17.29
CA LEU A 389 14.09 7.47 16.53
C LEU A 389 12.67 6.97 16.21
N TRP A 390 12.48 5.64 16.14
CA TRP A 390 11.19 5.01 15.88
C TRP A 390 10.31 4.91 17.13
N LEU A 391 10.87 4.69 18.31
CA LEU A 391 10.12 4.48 19.56
C LEU A 391 9.10 5.59 19.90
N PRO A 392 9.39 6.90 19.68
CA PRO A 392 8.39 7.96 19.84
C PRO A 392 7.20 7.81 18.88
N VAL A 393 7.45 7.38 17.64
CA VAL A 393 6.40 7.12 16.65
C VAL A 393 5.54 5.93 17.07
N ASP A 394 6.16 4.84 17.51
CA ASP A 394 5.47 3.65 18.04
C ASP A 394 4.54 4.01 19.20
N ARG A 395 5.05 4.77 20.19
CA ARG A 395 4.24 5.22 21.33
C ARG A 395 3.09 6.12 20.93
N ALA A 396 3.32 7.07 20.02
CA ALA A 396 2.30 8.01 19.58
C ALA A 396 1.17 7.33 18.79
N VAL A 397 1.51 6.36 17.94
CA VAL A 397 0.52 5.54 17.22
C VAL A 397 -0.25 4.63 18.20
N HIS A 398 0.40 4.09 19.23
CA HIS A 398 -0.26 3.23 20.23
C HIS A 398 -1.17 3.99 21.20
N HIS A 399 -0.84 5.25 21.54
CA HIS A 399 -1.67 6.11 22.39
C HIS A 399 -2.92 6.66 21.68
N GLY A 400 -2.96 6.64 20.36
CA GLY A 400 -4.11 7.04 19.55
C GLY A 400 -5.30 6.08 19.57
N GLY A 401 -5.20 4.94 20.29
CA GLY A 401 -6.31 4.00 20.43
C GLY A 401 -6.72 3.26 19.14
N ASP A 402 -5.89 3.32 18.10
CA ASP A 402 -6.28 2.81 16.79
C ASP A 402 -5.80 1.36 16.61
N ARG A 403 -6.70 0.42 16.89
CA ARG A 403 -6.51 -1.00 16.54
C ARG A 403 -6.79 -1.30 15.07
N ASP A 404 -7.32 -0.34 14.30
CA ASP A 404 -7.85 -0.62 12.97
C ASP A 404 -7.23 0.26 11.87
N GLN A 405 -6.06 -0.15 11.40
CA GLN A 405 -5.58 0.25 10.07
C GLN A 405 -5.14 -1.00 9.30
N HIS A 406 -6.08 -1.51 8.49
CA HIS A 406 -6.05 -2.71 7.65
C HIS A 406 -4.80 -2.88 6.74
N PRO A 407 -4.52 -4.13 6.33
CA PRO A 407 -4.26 -4.47 4.93
C PRO A 407 -5.45 -5.28 4.34
N PRO A 408 -5.57 -5.32 3.00
CA PRO A 408 -6.77 -5.76 2.29
C PRO A 408 -7.18 -7.17 2.65
N ASP A 409 -8.49 -7.39 2.69
CA ASP A 409 -9.19 -8.67 2.70
C ASP A 409 -8.28 -9.88 2.45
N SER A 410 -7.86 -10.52 3.55
CA SER A 410 -6.92 -11.64 3.55
C SER A 410 -7.58 -12.99 3.28
N SER A 411 -8.85 -12.99 2.86
CA SER A 411 -9.66 -14.19 2.69
C SER A 411 -9.65 -14.79 1.27
N HIS A 412 -9.06 -14.12 0.28
CA HIS A 412 -9.13 -14.58 -1.11
C HIS A 412 -7.89 -15.32 -1.61
N ARG A 413 -8.14 -16.40 -2.37
CA ARG A 413 -7.09 -17.27 -2.96
C ARG A 413 -6.14 -16.46 -3.85
N LEU A 414 -4.83 -16.71 -3.69
CA LEU A 414 -3.79 -16.16 -4.57
C LEU A 414 -4.02 -16.60 -6.03
N PRO A 415 -3.64 -15.79 -7.04
CA PRO A 415 -3.96 -16.04 -8.45
C PRO A 415 -3.08 -17.12 -9.12
N TRP A 416 -2.92 -18.27 -8.46
CA TRP A 416 -2.09 -19.40 -8.91
C TRP A 416 -2.47 -19.97 -10.28
N ARG A 417 -3.72 -19.77 -10.72
CA ARG A 417 -4.22 -20.26 -12.01
C ARG A 417 -4.01 -19.28 -13.17
N SER A 418 -3.59 -18.04 -12.90
CA SER A 418 -3.44 -17.02 -13.94
C SER A 418 -2.09 -17.12 -14.66
N PRO A 419 -2.07 -17.32 -15.99
CA PRO A 419 -0.82 -17.37 -16.75
C PRO A 419 -0.13 -15.99 -16.81
N THR A 420 -0.90 -14.90 -16.82
CA THR A 420 -0.37 -13.53 -16.74
C THR A 420 0.34 -13.32 -15.40
N ALA A 421 -0.24 -13.81 -14.31
CA ALA A 421 0.37 -13.69 -12.99
C ALA A 421 1.72 -14.43 -12.90
N TRP A 422 1.79 -15.66 -13.42
CA TRP A 422 3.05 -16.41 -13.50
C TRP A 422 4.09 -15.75 -14.41
N CYS A 423 3.67 -15.13 -15.52
CA CYS A 423 4.62 -14.46 -16.41
C CYS A 423 5.25 -13.23 -15.75
N VAL A 424 4.47 -12.40 -15.05
CA VAL A 424 4.98 -11.24 -14.30
C VAL A 424 5.81 -11.69 -13.10
N ALA A 425 5.36 -12.71 -12.36
CA ALA A 425 6.12 -13.27 -11.24
C ALA A 425 7.46 -13.84 -11.71
N GLY A 426 7.49 -14.54 -12.85
CA GLY A 426 8.71 -15.04 -13.48
C GLY A 426 9.64 -13.91 -13.95
N PHE A 427 9.09 -12.85 -14.53
CA PHE A 427 9.87 -11.65 -14.88
C PHE A 427 10.52 -11.02 -13.64
N LEU A 428 9.74 -10.81 -12.57
CA LEU A 428 10.23 -10.26 -11.31
C LEU A 428 11.24 -11.19 -10.62
N ALA A 429 11.07 -12.51 -10.75
CA ALA A 429 12.01 -13.51 -10.22
C ALA A 429 13.37 -13.39 -10.92
N VAL A 430 13.38 -13.37 -12.25
CA VAL A 430 14.61 -13.21 -13.03
C VAL A 430 15.24 -11.84 -12.76
N GLN A 431 14.45 -10.76 -12.74
CA GLN A 431 14.94 -9.43 -12.45
C GLN A 431 15.56 -9.33 -11.04
N SER A 432 14.90 -9.90 -10.02
CA SER A 432 15.43 -9.91 -8.65
C SER A 432 16.68 -10.77 -8.54
N TRP A 433 16.74 -11.92 -9.24
CA TRP A 433 17.93 -12.76 -9.31
C TRP A 433 19.12 -12.00 -9.88
N GLN A 434 18.91 -11.27 -10.98
CA GLN A 434 19.91 -10.42 -11.61
C GLN A 434 20.41 -9.34 -10.66
N PHE A 435 19.49 -8.66 -9.99
CA PHE A 435 19.81 -7.60 -9.04
C PHE A 435 20.66 -8.12 -7.87
N TYR A 436 20.19 -9.15 -7.14
CA TYR A 436 20.89 -9.64 -5.95
C TYR A 436 22.22 -10.31 -6.29
N SER A 437 22.30 -11.00 -7.42
CA SER A 437 23.57 -11.58 -7.89
C SER A 437 24.58 -10.50 -8.26
N SER A 438 24.15 -9.46 -8.97
CA SER A 438 25.02 -8.31 -9.29
C SER A 438 25.46 -7.59 -8.03
N LEU A 439 24.54 -7.37 -7.08
CA LEU A 439 24.84 -6.74 -5.79
C LEU A 439 25.90 -7.53 -5.00
N ALA A 440 25.80 -8.86 -4.98
CA ALA A 440 26.70 -9.72 -4.24
C ALA A 440 28.09 -9.82 -4.89
N TRP A 441 28.17 -9.85 -6.22
CA TRP A 441 29.39 -10.24 -6.93
C TRP A 441 30.10 -9.10 -7.68
N LEU A 442 29.50 -7.92 -7.80
CA LEU A 442 30.16 -6.76 -8.46
C LEU A 442 31.45 -6.35 -7.76
N SER A 443 31.41 -5.97 -6.48
CA SER A 443 32.64 -5.56 -5.78
C SER A 443 33.68 -6.69 -5.72
N PRO A 444 33.33 -7.95 -5.37
CA PRO A 444 34.30 -9.04 -5.38
C PRO A 444 34.96 -9.29 -6.74
N THR A 445 34.24 -9.09 -7.86
CA THR A 445 34.80 -9.22 -9.22
C THR A 445 35.96 -8.25 -9.42
N TYR A 446 35.76 -6.96 -9.12
CA TYR A 446 36.80 -5.95 -9.33
C TYR A 446 37.96 -6.08 -8.34
N VAL A 447 37.69 -6.45 -7.08
CA VAL A 447 38.78 -6.81 -6.14
C VAL A 447 39.59 -8.00 -6.67
N GLY A 448 38.92 -8.98 -7.28
CA GLY A 448 39.56 -10.10 -7.97
C GLY A 448 40.45 -9.69 -9.15
N HIS A 449 40.14 -8.58 -9.81
CA HIS A 449 40.97 -7.97 -10.86
C HIS A 449 42.07 -7.04 -10.31
N GLY A 450 42.30 -7.05 -8.99
CA GLY A 450 43.35 -6.26 -8.33
C GLY A 450 42.95 -4.84 -7.93
N TRP A 451 41.66 -4.49 -8.01
CA TRP A 451 41.19 -3.20 -7.52
C TRP A 451 41.28 -3.11 -6.00
N GLU A 452 41.47 -1.89 -5.51
CA GLU A 452 41.33 -1.61 -4.09
C GLU A 452 39.87 -1.85 -3.66
N ALA A 453 39.67 -2.49 -2.50
CA ALA A 453 38.33 -2.77 -1.97
C ALA A 453 37.47 -1.50 -1.79
N GLN A 454 38.11 -0.35 -1.53
CA GLN A 454 37.43 0.94 -1.44
C GLN A 454 36.84 1.38 -2.79
N ASP A 455 37.59 1.26 -3.88
CA ASP A 455 37.11 1.60 -5.23
C ASP A 455 35.99 0.66 -5.67
N ALA A 456 36.12 -0.63 -5.37
CA ALA A 456 35.07 -1.61 -5.63
C ALA A 456 33.78 -1.35 -4.81
N GLY A 457 33.90 -0.77 -3.60
CA GLY A 457 32.78 -0.29 -2.80
C GLY A 457 32.11 0.93 -3.42
N LEU A 458 32.88 1.92 -3.87
CA LEU A 458 32.38 3.10 -4.59
C LEU A 458 31.66 2.71 -5.90
N LEU A 459 32.18 1.73 -6.63
CA LEU A 459 31.54 1.19 -7.84
C LEU A 459 30.15 0.63 -7.54
N LEU A 460 30.00 -0.10 -6.42
CA LEU A 460 28.70 -0.60 -5.96
C LEU A 460 27.75 0.52 -5.53
N SER A 461 28.27 1.60 -4.95
CA SER A 461 27.49 2.81 -4.67
C SER A 461 26.98 3.48 -5.94
N VAL A 462 27.79 3.54 -7.00
CA VAL A 462 27.36 4.06 -8.32
C VAL A 462 26.26 3.17 -8.93
N PHE A 463 26.42 1.84 -8.86
CA PHE A 463 25.39 0.89 -9.29
C PHE A 463 24.06 1.12 -8.56
N THR A 464 24.07 1.24 -7.23
CA THR A 464 22.85 1.46 -6.43
C THR A 464 22.26 2.87 -6.62
N GLY A 465 23.09 3.89 -6.82
CA GLY A 465 22.66 5.25 -7.16
C GLY A 465 21.96 5.32 -8.53
N ALA A 466 22.54 4.68 -9.56
CA ALA A 466 21.90 4.59 -10.88
C ALA A 466 20.58 3.80 -10.84
N GLN A 467 20.51 2.75 -10.01
CA GLN A 467 19.27 2.02 -9.75
C GLN A 467 18.18 2.93 -9.16
N PHE A 468 18.53 3.76 -8.17
CA PHE A 468 17.57 4.69 -7.58
C PHE A 468 16.98 5.65 -8.62
N VAL A 469 17.85 6.34 -9.37
CA VAL A 469 17.43 7.34 -10.36
C VAL A 469 16.54 6.70 -11.43
N SER A 470 16.96 5.57 -11.99
CA SER A 470 16.17 4.86 -13.01
C SER A 470 14.86 4.29 -12.47
N GLY A 471 14.79 3.87 -11.21
CA GLY A 471 13.56 3.38 -10.58
C GLY A 471 12.48 4.46 -10.43
N LEU A 472 12.88 5.72 -10.22
CA LEU A 472 11.96 6.86 -10.23
C LEU A 472 11.56 7.28 -11.64
N VAL A 473 12.50 7.26 -12.59
CA VAL A 473 12.28 7.71 -13.97
C VAL A 473 11.49 6.67 -14.79
N GLY A 474 11.68 5.37 -14.53
CA GLY A 474 11.10 4.27 -15.32
C GLY A 474 9.58 4.32 -15.47
N PRO A 475 8.80 4.43 -14.38
CA PRO A 475 7.34 4.59 -14.44
C PRO A 475 6.92 5.86 -15.21
N ALA A 476 7.60 6.99 -14.98
CA ALA A 476 7.29 8.26 -15.66
C ALA A 476 7.53 8.18 -17.19
N VAL A 477 8.54 7.43 -17.63
CA VAL A 477 8.76 7.14 -19.06
C VAL A 477 7.65 6.25 -19.62
N THR A 478 7.20 5.27 -18.84
CA THR A 478 6.11 4.37 -19.23
C THR A 478 4.82 5.13 -19.50
N ASP A 479 4.46 6.08 -18.63
CA ASP A 479 3.25 6.89 -18.80
C ASP A 479 3.30 7.82 -20.02
N ARG A 480 4.51 8.25 -20.44
CA ARG A 480 4.69 9.04 -21.67
C ARG A 480 4.62 8.22 -22.95
N VAL A 481 5.17 7.00 -22.93
CA VAL A 481 5.28 6.15 -24.14
C VAL A 481 4.01 5.32 -24.36
N GLY A 482 3.20 5.09 -23.33
CA GLY A 482 1.94 4.35 -23.40
C GLY A 482 2.09 2.82 -23.51
N ASP A 483 3.21 2.32 -24.03
CA ASP A 483 3.59 0.89 -24.03
C ASP A 483 4.78 0.64 -23.09
N TRP A 484 4.53 -0.03 -21.96
CA TRP A 484 5.54 -0.38 -20.95
C TRP A 484 6.63 -1.33 -21.45
N ARG A 485 6.42 -2.01 -22.58
CA ARG A 485 7.43 -2.91 -23.16
C ARG A 485 8.64 -2.14 -23.67
N VAL A 486 8.45 -0.93 -24.17
CA VAL A 486 9.55 -0.11 -24.71
C VAL A 486 10.60 0.17 -23.64
N PRO A 487 10.26 0.77 -22.48
CA PRO A 487 11.24 1.00 -21.43
C PRO A 487 11.72 -0.30 -20.77
N LEU A 488 10.90 -1.37 -20.70
CA LEU A 488 11.35 -2.69 -20.21
C LEU A 488 12.41 -3.33 -21.10
N VAL A 489 12.22 -3.31 -22.42
CA VAL A 489 13.19 -3.82 -23.40
C VAL A 489 14.46 -2.99 -23.36
N ALA A 490 14.36 -1.66 -23.29
CA ALA A 490 15.51 -0.79 -23.15
C ALA A 490 16.31 -1.10 -21.87
N ALA A 491 15.63 -1.28 -20.74
CA ALA A 491 16.26 -1.67 -19.48
C ALA A 491 16.95 -3.05 -19.58
N ALA A 492 16.32 -4.05 -20.20
CA ALA A 492 16.92 -5.36 -20.43
C ALA A 492 18.15 -5.29 -21.35
N VAL A 493 18.12 -4.45 -22.40
CA VAL A 493 19.26 -4.22 -23.29
C VAL A 493 20.41 -3.54 -22.54
N PHE A 494 20.16 -2.51 -21.74
CA PHE A 494 21.19 -1.91 -20.89
C PHE A 494 21.78 -2.93 -19.90
N GLY A 495 20.94 -3.80 -19.34
CA GLY A 495 21.39 -4.87 -18.46
C GLY A 495 22.30 -5.85 -19.20
N LEU A 496 21.92 -6.24 -20.42
CA LEU A 496 22.69 -7.17 -21.25
C LEU A 496 24.04 -6.58 -21.62
N VAL A 497 24.06 -5.32 -22.08
CA VAL A 497 25.29 -4.58 -22.41
C VAL A 497 26.17 -4.41 -21.18
N GLY A 498 25.59 -4.06 -20.03
CA GLY A 498 26.33 -3.93 -18.77
C GLY A 498 26.98 -5.24 -18.35
N GLN A 499 26.23 -6.35 -18.37
CA GLN A 499 26.75 -7.67 -17.96
C GLN A 499 27.78 -8.22 -18.95
N THR A 500 27.54 -8.08 -20.25
CA THR A 500 28.54 -8.45 -21.27
C THR A 500 29.77 -7.56 -21.22
N GLY A 501 29.62 -6.27 -20.87
CA GLY A 501 30.74 -5.35 -20.62
C GLY A 501 31.62 -5.82 -19.46
N VAL A 502 31.03 -6.16 -18.31
CA VAL A 502 31.79 -6.72 -17.17
C VAL A 502 32.42 -8.07 -17.52
N TRP A 503 31.71 -8.91 -18.28
CA TRP A 503 32.21 -10.22 -18.69
C TRP A 503 33.40 -10.14 -19.66
N ALA A 504 33.28 -9.34 -20.73
CA ALA A 504 34.23 -9.32 -21.84
C ALA A 504 35.33 -8.27 -21.69
N ALA A 505 35.04 -7.13 -21.06
CA ALA A 505 35.94 -5.99 -20.95
C ALA A 505 35.74 -5.23 -19.61
N PRO A 506 35.96 -5.90 -18.46
CA PRO A 506 35.69 -5.35 -17.13
C PRO A 506 36.43 -4.02 -16.87
N ASP A 507 37.71 -3.94 -17.24
CA ASP A 507 38.54 -2.76 -16.96
C ASP A 507 38.41 -1.64 -18.02
N ALA A 508 37.70 -1.88 -19.13
CA ALA A 508 37.59 -0.90 -20.21
C ALA A 508 36.74 0.33 -19.81
N ALA A 509 35.63 0.09 -19.11
CA ALA A 509 34.70 1.14 -18.70
C ALA A 509 33.88 0.74 -17.45
N PRO A 510 34.53 0.38 -16.33
CA PRO A 510 33.91 -0.20 -15.13
C PRO A 510 32.73 0.63 -14.60
N TRP A 511 32.90 1.95 -14.51
CA TRP A 511 31.86 2.88 -14.06
C TRP A 511 30.66 2.93 -15.01
N VAL A 512 30.90 2.86 -16.32
CA VAL A 512 29.82 2.81 -17.32
C VAL A 512 29.04 1.52 -17.18
N TRP A 513 29.73 0.39 -16.99
CA TRP A 513 29.10 -0.90 -16.75
C TRP A 513 28.23 -0.85 -15.48
N ALA A 514 28.74 -0.30 -14.37
CA ALA A 514 27.97 -0.15 -13.14
C ALA A 514 26.72 0.73 -13.32
N VAL A 515 26.82 1.84 -14.05
CA VAL A 515 25.66 2.71 -14.36
C VAL A 515 24.63 1.96 -15.20
N LEU A 516 25.05 1.27 -16.28
CA LEU A 516 24.14 0.51 -17.13
C LEU A 516 23.42 -0.59 -16.36
N LEU A 517 24.14 -1.34 -15.53
CA LEU A 517 23.58 -2.35 -14.63
C LEU A 517 22.56 -1.71 -13.67
N GLY A 518 22.91 -0.59 -13.03
CA GLY A 518 22.03 0.12 -12.12
C GLY A 518 20.75 0.57 -12.81
N VAL A 519 20.88 1.25 -13.96
CA VAL A 519 19.74 1.72 -14.77
C VAL A 519 18.82 0.56 -15.16
N ALA A 520 19.40 -0.55 -15.62
CA ALA A 520 18.66 -1.74 -16.00
C ALA A 520 17.83 -2.30 -14.84
N GLN A 521 18.45 -2.46 -13.67
CA GLN A 521 17.78 -3.05 -12.51
C GLN A 521 16.72 -2.12 -11.92
N GLY A 522 17.00 -0.82 -11.84
CA GLY A 522 16.06 0.15 -11.26
C GLY A 522 14.81 0.30 -12.10
N ALA A 523 14.97 0.56 -13.40
CA ALA A 523 13.83 0.69 -14.30
C ALA A 523 13.02 -0.61 -14.40
N SER A 524 13.67 -1.76 -14.55
CA SER A 524 12.97 -3.05 -14.67
C SER A 524 12.13 -3.38 -13.44
N PHE A 525 12.66 -3.17 -12.24
CA PHE A 525 11.92 -3.42 -11.00
C PHE A 525 10.72 -2.49 -10.86
N ALA A 526 10.93 -1.17 -11.03
CA ALA A 526 9.87 -0.19 -10.87
C ALA A 526 8.73 -0.39 -11.88
N ILE A 527 9.05 -0.67 -13.16
CA ILE A 527 8.03 -0.98 -14.16
C ILE A 527 7.36 -2.32 -13.83
N GLY A 528 8.09 -3.32 -13.33
CA GLY A 528 7.52 -4.57 -12.84
C GLY A 528 6.43 -4.35 -11.78
N LEU A 529 6.61 -3.39 -10.86
CA LEU A 529 5.58 -3.01 -9.89
C LEU A 529 4.36 -2.34 -10.56
N VAL A 530 4.58 -1.52 -11.59
CA VAL A 530 3.48 -0.94 -12.39
C VAL A 530 2.65 -2.03 -13.06
N LEU A 531 3.28 -3.12 -13.54
CA LEU A 531 2.55 -4.24 -14.16
C LEU A 531 1.63 -4.97 -13.18
N LEU A 532 2.00 -5.06 -11.90
CA LEU A 532 1.16 -5.68 -10.87
C LEU A 532 -0.16 -4.92 -10.69
N VAL A 533 -0.15 -3.61 -10.93
CA VAL A 533 -1.36 -2.77 -10.89
C VAL A 533 -2.08 -2.79 -12.23
N ARG A 534 -1.36 -2.61 -13.34
CA ARG A 534 -1.95 -2.50 -14.69
C ARG A 534 -2.66 -3.76 -15.16
N TYR A 535 -2.17 -4.94 -14.78
CA TYR A 535 -2.82 -6.20 -15.14
C TYR A 535 -3.89 -6.64 -14.15
N ALA A 536 -4.03 -6.00 -12.99
CA ALA A 536 -5.07 -6.34 -12.04
C ALA A 536 -6.40 -5.67 -12.42
N VAL A 537 -7.51 -6.39 -12.25
CA VAL A 537 -8.86 -5.84 -12.51
C VAL A 537 -9.37 -4.90 -11.42
N SER A 538 -8.80 -4.99 -10.21
CA SER A 538 -9.22 -4.20 -9.05
C SER A 538 -8.04 -3.97 -8.09
N PRO A 539 -8.13 -2.99 -7.17
CA PRO A 539 -7.13 -2.79 -6.13
C PRO A 539 -6.88 -4.02 -5.25
N ALA A 540 -7.94 -4.76 -4.90
CA ALA A 540 -7.82 -6.01 -4.15
C ALA A 540 -7.11 -7.12 -4.95
N ALA A 541 -7.38 -7.22 -6.27
CA ALA A 541 -6.65 -8.13 -7.15
C ALA A 541 -5.17 -7.74 -7.27
N ALA A 542 -4.85 -6.44 -7.34
CA ALA A 542 -3.47 -5.94 -7.38
C ALA A 542 -2.69 -6.30 -6.11
N ALA A 543 -3.33 -6.22 -4.94
CA ALA A 543 -2.73 -6.61 -3.67
C ALA A 543 -2.41 -8.11 -3.63
N ARG A 544 -3.36 -8.98 -3.99
CA ARG A 544 -3.15 -10.44 -4.05
C ARG A 544 -2.10 -10.84 -5.08
N PHE A 545 -2.13 -10.18 -6.23
CA PHE A 545 -1.17 -10.40 -7.28
C PHE A 545 0.24 -9.98 -6.84
N THR A 546 0.38 -8.83 -6.17
CA THR A 546 1.66 -8.39 -5.59
C THR A 546 2.17 -9.39 -4.55
N ALA A 547 1.30 -9.88 -3.67
CA ALA A 547 1.67 -10.88 -2.66
C ALA A 547 2.20 -12.18 -3.29
N MET A 548 1.50 -12.73 -4.28
CA MET A 548 1.96 -13.91 -5.03
C MET A 548 3.30 -13.63 -5.74
N ALA A 549 3.38 -12.49 -6.44
CA ALA A 549 4.56 -12.15 -7.23
C ALA A 549 5.80 -12.00 -6.34
N PHE A 550 5.70 -11.34 -5.20
CA PHE A 550 6.82 -11.20 -4.25
C PHE A 550 7.18 -12.52 -3.56
N LEU A 551 6.19 -13.34 -3.17
CA LEU A 551 6.46 -14.66 -2.61
C LEU A 551 7.27 -15.52 -3.57
N VAL A 552 6.85 -15.61 -4.84
CA VAL A 552 7.55 -16.40 -5.86
C VAL A 552 8.90 -15.77 -6.21
N SER A 553 8.92 -14.47 -6.52
CA SER A 553 10.12 -13.81 -7.03
C SER A 553 11.24 -13.76 -6.00
N TYR A 554 10.98 -13.37 -4.75
CA TYR A 554 12.05 -13.30 -3.74
C TYR A 554 12.56 -14.68 -3.32
N THR A 555 11.68 -15.69 -3.26
CA THR A 555 12.10 -17.07 -2.92
C THR A 555 12.98 -17.66 -4.02
N VAL A 556 12.65 -17.44 -5.29
CA VAL A 556 13.50 -17.88 -6.40
C VAL A 556 14.78 -17.05 -6.46
N ALA A 557 14.67 -15.72 -6.37
CA ALA A 557 15.79 -14.79 -6.49
C ALA A 557 16.81 -14.93 -5.36
N SER A 558 16.40 -15.34 -4.16
CA SER A 558 17.33 -15.56 -3.05
C SER A 558 18.38 -16.61 -3.41
N MET A 559 18.07 -17.59 -4.27
CA MET A 559 19.05 -18.58 -4.70
C MET A 559 20.17 -18.01 -5.59
N GLY A 560 20.00 -16.79 -6.13
CA GLY A 560 20.91 -16.19 -7.09
C GLY A 560 22.35 -16.07 -6.61
N PRO A 561 22.63 -15.32 -5.53
CA PRO A 561 23.99 -15.15 -5.04
C PRO A 561 24.70 -16.47 -4.71
N THR A 562 24.01 -17.41 -4.07
CA THR A 562 24.56 -18.74 -3.75
C THR A 562 24.88 -19.53 -5.01
N THR A 563 23.99 -19.52 -6.01
CA THR A 563 24.21 -20.22 -7.28
C THR A 563 25.39 -19.62 -8.05
N MET A 564 25.51 -18.29 -8.09
CA MET A 564 26.65 -17.62 -8.70
C MET A 564 27.96 -17.91 -7.94
N GLY A 565 27.89 -18.06 -6.61
CA GLY A 565 29.01 -18.56 -5.80
C GLY A 565 29.46 -19.95 -6.22
N ALA A 566 28.52 -20.88 -6.47
CA ALA A 566 28.83 -22.21 -6.98
C ALA A 566 29.48 -22.17 -8.38
N VAL A 567 28.95 -21.32 -9.28
CA VAL A 567 29.52 -21.10 -10.61
C VAL A 567 30.97 -20.62 -10.51
N ARG A 568 31.27 -19.69 -9.60
CA ARG A 568 32.64 -19.24 -9.34
C ARG A 568 33.52 -20.36 -8.79
N ASP A 569 33.07 -21.09 -7.77
CA ASP A 569 33.87 -22.15 -7.16
C ASP A 569 34.23 -23.26 -8.17
N LEU A 570 33.33 -23.55 -9.12
CA LEU A 570 33.56 -24.53 -10.19
C LEU A 570 34.48 -24.02 -11.30
N SER A 571 34.36 -22.74 -11.68
CA SER A 571 35.11 -22.15 -12.79
C SER A 571 36.46 -21.56 -12.37
N GLY A 572 36.63 -21.25 -11.08
CA GLY A 572 37.81 -20.59 -10.52
C GLY A 572 37.88 -19.07 -10.76
N ASP A 573 36.96 -18.49 -11.52
CA ASP A 573 36.97 -17.08 -11.93
C ASP A 573 35.59 -16.42 -11.81
N TYR A 574 35.57 -15.09 -11.70
CA TYR A 574 34.36 -14.28 -11.65
C TYR A 574 33.74 -14.02 -13.02
N SER A 575 34.49 -14.11 -14.13
CA SER A 575 33.97 -13.86 -15.48
C SER A 575 32.76 -14.76 -15.80
N SER A 576 32.82 -16.03 -15.37
CA SER A 576 31.73 -17.00 -15.56
C SER A 576 30.39 -16.56 -14.96
N ILE A 577 30.40 -15.87 -13.81
CA ILE A 577 29.18 -15.31 -13.18
C ILE A 577 28.51 -14.34 -14.17
N TRP A 578 29.28 -13.41 -14.72
CA TRP A 578 28.76 -12.37 -15.61
C TRP A 578 28.27 -12.93 -16.94
N LEU A 579 28.89 -14.01 -17.43
CA LEU A 579 28.38 -14.75 -18.59
C LEU A 579 27.00 -15.37 -18.29
N VAL A 580 26.87 -16.07 -17.15
CA VAL A 580 25.59 -16.68 -16.76
C VAL A 580 24.52 -15.61 -16.56
N LEU A 581 24.84 -14.49 -15.91
CA LEU A 581 23.92 -13.37 -15.75
C LEU A 581 23.53 -12.76 -17.11
N ALA A 582 24.48 -12.57 -18.04
CA ALA A 582 24.20 -12.07 -19.38
C ALA A 582 23.24 -12.99 -20.15
N LEU A 583 23.43 -14.31 -20.06
CA LEU A 583 22.51 -15.29 -20.64
C LEU A 583 21.12 -15.22 -19.99
N LEU A 584 21.07 -15.07 -18.67
CA LEU A 584 19.82 -14.91 -17.93
C LEU A 584 19.09 -13.60 -18.31
N MET A 585 19.82 -12.56 -18.74
CA MET A 585 19.24 -11.31 -19.22
C MET A 585 18.51 -11.49 -20.55
N LEU A 586 18.96 -12.40 -21.41
CA LEU A 586 18.21 -12.78 -22.61
C LEU A 586 16.86 -13.40 -22.26
N ALA A 587 16.79 -14.21 -21.19
CA ALA A 587 15.53 -14.73 -20.69
C ALA A 587 14.62 -13.60 -20.14
N GLN A 588 15.18 -12.64 -19.41
CA GLN A 588 14.45 -11.45 -18.95
C GLN A 588 13.89 -10.63 -20.12
N LEU A 589 14.69 -10.43 -21.18
CA LEU A 589 14.27 -9.76 -22.41
C LEU A 589 13.13 -10.51 -23.10
N GLY A 590 13.23 -11.84 -23.19
CA GLY A 590 12.15 -12.68 -23.71
C GLY A 590 10.85 -12.52 -22.93
N LEU A 591 10.92 -12.55 -21.59
CA LEU A 591 9.77 -12.32 -20.71
C LEU A 591 9.19 -10.90 -20.89
N ALA A 592 10.03 -9.87 -20.98
CA ALA A 592 9.59 -8.49 -21.23
C ALA A 592 8.81 -8.36 -22.56
N LEU A 593 9.26 -9.06 -23.62
CA LEU A 593 8.57 -9.05 -24.91
C LEU A 593 7.20 -9.76 -24.87
N LEU A 594 7.02 -10.73 -23.97
CA LEU A 594 5.76 -11.44 -23.77
C LEU A 594 4.73 -10.60 -23.00
N LEU A 595 5.16 -9.68 -22.13
CA LEU A 595 4.30 -8.83 -21.27
C LEU A 595 3.60 -7.71 -22.05
N ARG A 596 2.69 -8.11 -22.96
CA ARG A 596 1.92 -7.21 -23.83
C ARG A 596 0.72 -6.57 -23.11
N PRO A 597 0.37 -5.30 -23.41
CA PRO A 597 -0.82 -4.66 -22.85
C PRO A 597 -2.12 -5.46 -22.96
N GLY A 598 -2.34 -6.17 -24.06
CA GLY A 598 -3.56 -6.97 -24.28
C GLY A 598 -3.60 -8.36 -23.63
N ARG A 599 -2.77 -8.67 -22.64
CA ARG A 599 -2.86 -9.96 -21.93
C ARG A 599 -4.11 -10.03 -21.05
N PRO A 600 -4.66 -11.24 -20.81
CA PRO A 600 -5.80 -11.39 -19.91
C PRO A 600 -5.49 -10.81 -18.53
N PRO A 601 -6.36 -9.95 -17.98
CA PRO A 601 -6.12 -9.37 -16.68
C PRO A 601 -6.24 -10.43 -15.57
N VAL A 602 -5.55 -10.17 -14.46
CA VAL A 602 -5.54 -11.01 -13.26
C VAL A 602 -6.74 -10.62 -12.40
N ARG A 603 -7.63 -11.59 -12.17
CA ARG A 603 -8.83 -11.46 -11.33
C ARG A 603 -8.57 -11.80 -9.88
#